data_AF-J2F2B7-F1
#
_entry.id   AF-J2F2B7-F1
#
_cell.length_a   1.000
_cell.length_b   1.000
_cell.length_c   1.000
_cell.angle_alpha   90.00
_cell.angle_beta   90.00
_cell.angle_gamma   90.00
#
_symmetry.space_group_name_H-M   'P 1'
#
loop_
_entity.id
_entity.type
_entity.pdbx_description
1 polymer ?
#
loop_
_entity_poly.entity_id
_entity_poly.type
_entity_poly.pdbx_seq_one_letter_code
_entity_poly.pdbx_strand_id
1 'polypeptide(L)'
;MNVRSSSTSAVFYRCATATLFFLLGFPVSNAATESQENTPQPTSASVYANAIGDARFERSAIHVEQGYTIESGNLYARDGEAGSLVVVRSPDGAVVGIVNEPDKHGLLKVDPQGRLTFIAEPAEDLLENDTVKSQEDIGRPETASDGPSYIDMLFAYSANALNQLGVDPIAYALAQVEMVNLSLRNSRVGEVSLRLGAVSVFDVPHNTSDEGLTNWQNLLSSYRDRYKTDVNAAISAGTSQEQGRAYFRGYTSVSAWYATTTFAHEIGHNAGGEHCEEANGSDYNYGYNNGRTKTNMCTGSRSLYYSTPAVNDAYGLPIGSARTADMARVWRESTARLTGYRPELPGLRMMLVSSPGEQSEAYAELAVPGSSGREGAFVTFSPAVGPTELIPSSGSDAGTKINVKLRNARGDDVSVELWARRVRGDKCVSRMNAISGCTIYPLNLRLEYYPYGGNEALPAGYYNGFLQLEARRPNSDWKVPINIAISVKK
;
A
#
# COMPACT_ATOMS: atom_id res chain seq x y z
N MET A 1 6.36 69.43 -43.01
CA MET A 1 7.19 70.41 -42.30
C MET A 1 6.77 70.42 -40.83
N ASN A 2 7.65 69.95 -39.93
CA ASN A 2 8.15 70.65 -38.72
C ASN A 2 7.20 71.64 -38.03
N VAL A 3 6.98 71.71 -36.71
CA VAL A 3 7.56 71.17 -35.45
C VAL A 3 6.51 71.45 -34.35
N ARG A 4 6.49 70.68 -33.24
CA ARG A 4 6.37 71.10 -31.81
C ARG A 4 5.73 69.95 -30.99
N SER A 5 6.48 69.24 -30.14
CA SER A 5 7.10 69.57 -28.83
C SER A 5 6.23 69.14 -27.64
N SER A 6 6.78 68.15 -26.91
CA SER A 6 6.59 67.72 -25.51
C SER A 6 5.70 68.55 -24.57
N SER A 7 4.94 67.87 -23.69
CA SER A 7 5.32 67.55 -22.28
C SER A 7 4.15 66.96 -21.46
N THR A 8 4.40 65.78 -20.85
CA THR A 8 4.00 65.26 -19.52
C THR A 8 2.73 65.76 -18.78
N SER A 9 1.85 64.83 -18.37
CA SER A 9 1.76 64.32 -16.97
C SER A 9 0.40 63.68 -16.61
N ALA A 10 0.51 62.55 -15.90
CA ALA A 10 -0.36 62.01 -14.84
C ALA A 10 -1.86 61.81 -15.10
N VAL A 11 -2.28 60.54 -15.19
CA VAL A 11 -3.66 60.11 -14.97
C VAL A 11 -3.70 59.10 -13.81
N PHE A 12 -4.44 59.49 -12.77
CA PHE A 12 -4.87 58.67 -11.64
C PHE A 12 -5.83 57.57 -12.11
N TYR A 13 -5.65 56.32 -11.67
CA TYR A 13 -6.75 55.36 -11.58
C TYR A 13 -6.68 54.50 -10.30
N ARG A 14 -7.67 54.78 -9.44
CA ARG A 14 -8.47 53.89 -8.58
C ARG A 14 -7.81 52.61 -8.03
N CYS A 15 -7.53 52.62 -6.73
CA CYS A 15 -7.46 51.43 -5.89
C CYS A 15 -8.84 50.76 -5.81
N ALA A 16 -8.91 49.48 -6.19
CA ALA A 16 -9.99 48.58 -5.80
C ALA A 16 -9.55 47.81 -4.55
N THR A 17 -10.39 47.86 -3.53
CA THR A 17 -10.30 47.11 -2.28
C THR A 17 -10.37 45.61 -2.55
N ALA A 18 -9.29 44.88 -2.23
CA ALA A 18 -9.28 43.42 -2.16
C ALA A 18 -9.46 42.99 -0.70
N THR A 19 -10.53 42.25 -0.48
CA THR A 19 -10.95 41.63 0.78
C THR A 19 -9.89 40.63 1.26
N LEU A 20 -9.42 40.83 2.48
CA LEU A 20 -8.46 39.98 3.18
C LEU A 20 -9.16 38.70 3.67
N PHE A 21 -8.90 37.55 3.01
CA PHE A 21 -9.23 36.25 3.58
C PHE A 21 -8.14 35.83 4.57
N PHE A 22 -8.55 35.59 5.82
CA PHE A 22 -7.73 34.94 6.84
C PHE A 22 -7.43 33.49 6.41
N LEU A 23 -6.19 33.21 6.00
CA LEU A 23 -5.64 31.86 5.93
C LEU A 23 -5.26 31.44 7.35
N LEU A 24 -6.10 30.60 7.96
CA LEU A 24 -5.72 29.84 9.14
C LEU A 24 -4.68 28.79 8.74
N GLY A 25 -3.54 28.82 9.43
CA GLY A 25 -2.38 27.99 9.14
C GLY A 25 -2.66 26.51 9.38
N PHE A 26 -2.49 25.73 8.31
CA PHE A 26 -2.20 24.30 8.43
C PHE A 26 -0.71 24.14 8.78
N PRO A 27 -0.34 23.23 9.69
CA PRO A 27 1.06 22.89 9.91
C PRO A 27 1.62 22.30 8.61
N VAL A 28 2.75 22.87 8.18
CA VAL A 28 3.53 22.42 7.04
C VAL A 28 4.19 21.12 7.45
N SER A 29 3.57 19.98 7.14
CA SER A 29 4.27 18.70 7.05
C SER A 29 5.41 18.87 6.06
N ASN A 30 6.58 18.27 6.35
CA ASN A 30 7.78 18.32 5.52
C ASN A 30 7.50 17.88 4.07
N ALA A 31 7.02 18.81 3.25
CA ALA A 31 6.91 18.69 1.82
C ALA A 31 8.32 18.89 1.26
N ALA A 32 8.96 17.79 0.88
CA ALA A 32 10.03 17.87 -0.09
C ALA A 32 9.48 18.63 -1.30
N THR A 33 10.17 19.68 -1.72
CA THR A 33 9.82 20.47 -2.90
C THR A 33 9.88 19.59 -4.14
N GLU A 34 8.72 19.03 -4.52
CA GLU A 34 8.51 18.43 -5.83
C GLU A 34 8.53 19.54 -6.89
N SER A 35 9.46 19.43 -7.84
CA SER A 35 9.38 20.21 -9.08
C SER A 35 8.08 19.87 -9.81
N GLN A 36 7.52 20.85 -10.52
CA GLN A 36 6.26 20.78 -11.28
C GLN A 36 6.14 19.62 -12.30
N GLU A 37 7.22 18.85 -12.54
CA GLU A 37 7.26 17.63 -13.37
C GLU A 37 6.94 16.32 -12.61
N ASN A 38 6.78 16.35 -11.27
CA ASN A 38 6.58 15.14 -10.44
C ASN A 38 5.13 14.86 -10.02
N THR A 39 4.13 15.58 -10.55
CA THR A 39 2.73 15.26 -10.25
C THR A 39 2.44 13.84 -10.75
N PRO A 40 1.93 12.93 -9.89
CA PRO A 40 1.53 11.59 -10.28
C PRO A 40 0.66 11.62 -11.54
N GLN A 41 1.10 10.94 -12.59
CA GLN A 41 0.34 10.88 -13.83
C GLN A 41 -0.79 9.86 -13.69
N PRO A 42 -2.05 10.23 -13.94
CA PRO A 42 -3.14 9.27 -13.83
C PRO A 42 -3.02 8.14 -14.86
N THR A 43 -3.64 7.01 -14.55
CA THR A 43 -3.86 5.91 -15.47
C THR A 43 -4.85 6.34 -16.53
N SER A 44 -4.55 6.05 -17.79
CA SER A 44 -5.44 6.39 -18.90
C SER A 44 -6.81 5.75 -18.69
N ALA A 45 -7.88 6.53 -18.82
CA ALA A 45 -9.25 6.03 -18.64
C ALA A 45 -9.60 4.87 -19.58
N SER A 46 -8.96 4.81 -20.76
CA SER A 46 -9.12 3.70 -21.70
C SER A 46 -8.76 2.33 -21.12
N VAL A 47 -7.93 2.27 -20.08
CA VAL A 47 -7.49 1.03 -19.43
C VAL A 47 -8.64 0.37 -18.64
N TYR A 48 -9.49 1.16 -18.00
CA TYR A 48 -10.57 0.68 -17.14
C TYR A 48 -11.98 1.00 -17.66
N ALA A 49 -12.12 1.76 -18.76
CA ALA A 49 -13.42 2.15 -19.31
C ALA A 49 -14.35 0.95 -19.58
N ASN A 50 -13.83 -0.14 -20.18
CA ASN A 50 -14.62 -1.35 -20.41
C ASN A 50 -15.07 -2.04 -19.11
N ALA A 51 -14.31 -1.85 -18.04
CA ALA A 51 -14.60 -2.44 -16.74
C ALA A 51 -15.70 -1.67 -16.00
N ILE A 52 -15.78 -0.34 -16.15
CA ILE A 52 -16.77 0.49 -15.45
C ILE A 52 -17.96 0.94 -16.33
N GLY A 53 -17.97 0.54 -17.60
CA GLY A 53 -19.05 0.86 -18.54
C GLY A 53 -19.25 2.37 -18.72
N ASP A 54 -20.50 2.83 -18.57
CA ASP A 54 -20.87 4.24 -18.72
C ASP A 54 -20.62 5.07 -17.45
N ALA A 55 -20.16 4.45 -16.36
CA ALA A 55 -19.90 5.16 -15.12
C ALA A 55 -18.69 6.10 -15.24
N ARG A 56 -18.78 7.28 -14.64
CA ARG A 56 -17.69 8.25 -14.54
C ARG A 56 -16.87 7.95 -13.29
N PHE A 57 -15.57 7.74 -13.46
CA PHE A 57 -14.62 7.67 -12.34
C PHE A 57 -14.29 9.06 -11.81
N GLU A 58 -14.74 9.34 -10.58
CA GLU A 58 -14.41 10.56 -9.85
C GLU A 58 -13.34 10.25 -8.80
N ARG A 59 -12.10 10.53 -9.18
CA ARG A 59 -10.92 10.25 -8.38
C ARG A 59 -10.88 11.11 -7.12
N SER A 60 -10.76 10.46 -5.96
CA SER A 60 -10.59 11.11 -4.66
C SER A 60 -9.14 11.13 -4.17
N ALA A 61 -8.30 10.20 -4.66
CA ALA A 61 -6.87 10.15 -4.33
C ALA A 61 -6.00 9.71 -5.51
N ILE A 62 -4.80 10.28 -5.59
CA ILE A 62 -3.69 9.79 -6.43
C ILE A 62 -2.36 9.99 -5.69
N HIS A 63 -1.51 8.97 -5.68
CA HIS A 63 -0.16 9.06 -5.13
C HIS A 63 0.77 8.02 -5.75
N VAL A 64 2.07 8.13 -5.47
CA VAL A 64 3.09 7.20 -5.95
C VAL A 64 3.84 6.59 -4.78
N GLU A 65 4.01 5.27 -4.80
CA GLU A 65 4.81 4.52 -3.82
C GLU A 65 5.72 3.54 -4.55
N GLN A 66 7.04 3.64 -4.38
CA GLN A 66 8.04 2.76 -5.05
C GLN A 66 7.86 2.64 -6.57
N GLY A 67 7.39 3.71 -7.23
CA GLY A 67 7.12 3.75 -8.67
C GLY A 67 5.74 3.24 -9.09
N TYR A 68 4.96 2.66 -8.17
CA TYR A 68 3.55 2.33 -8.40
C TYR A 68 2.72 3.60 -8.36
N THR A 69 1.81 3.77 -9.31
CA THR A 69 0.78 4.83 -9.25
C THR A 69 -0.49 4.24 -8.67
N ILE A 70 -0.97 4.78 -7.54
CA ILE A 70 -2.19 4.35 -6.86
C ILE A 70 -3.26 5.42 -7.04
N GLU A 71 -4.44 5.00 -7.49
CA GLU A 71 -5.61 5.85 -7.71
C GLU A 71 -6.86 5.20 -7.12
N SER A 72 -7.75 6.01 -6.57
CA SER A 72 -9.05 5.51 -6.12
C SER A 72 -10.11 6.60 -6.09
N GLY A 73 -11.37 6.19 -6.03
CA GLY A 73 -12.51 7.09 -6.05
C GLY A 73 -13.83 6.36 -6.29
N ASN A 74 -14.89 7.15 -6.35
CA ASN A 74 -16.25 6.65 -6.55
C ASN A 74 -16.63 6.71 -8.03
N LEU A 75 -17.49 5.79 -8.44
CA LEU A 75 -18.07 5.70 -9.77
C LEU A 75 -19.44 6.36 -9.73
N TYR A 76 -19.73 7.22 -10.70
CA TYR A 76 -21.01 7.92 -10.82
C TYR A 76 -21.69 7.61 -12.15
N ALA A 77 -22.89 7.05 -12.08
CA ALA A 77 -23.81 6.93 -13.21
C ALA A 77 -24.77 8.14 -13.25
N ARG A 78 -25.75 8.11 -14.16
CA ARG A 78 -26.72 9.22 -14.34
C ARG A 78 -27.61 9.42 -13.10
N ASP A 79 -27.86 8.37 -12.35
CA ASP A 79 -28.76 8.29 -11.20
C ASP A 79 -28.03 8.45 -9.85
N GLY A 80 -26.71 8.61 -9.85
CA GLY A 80 -25.92 8.87 -8.65
C GLY A 80 -24.66 8.01 -8.58
N GLU A 81 -24.20 7.76 -7.36
CA GLU A 81 -23.08 6.86 -7.11
C GLU A 81 -23.46 5.42 -7.50
N ALA A 82 -22.63 4.81 -8.34
CA ALA A 82 -22.84 3.48 -8.91
C ALA A 82 -21.84 2.45 -8.37
N GLY A 83 -20.82 2.89 -7.63
CA GLY A 83 -19.79 2.00 -7.09
C GLY A 83 -18.49 2.70 -6.79
N SER A 84 -17.40 1.95 -6.79
CA SER A 84 -16.05 2.45 -6.54
C SER A 84 -15.02 1.77 -7.43
N LEU A 85 -13.89 2.44 -7.63
CA LEU A 85 -12.76 1.91 -8.37
C LEU A 85 -11.47 2.23 -7.63
N VAL A 86 -10.63 1.22 -7.47
CA VAL A 86 -9.21 1.36 -7.11
C VAL A 86 -8.38 0.87 -8.30
N VAL A 87 -7.33 1.60 -8.66
CA VAL A 87 -6.42 1.26 -9.75
C VAL A 87 -4.98 1.43 -9.28
N VAL A 88 -4.16 0.42 -9.50
CA VAL A 88 -2.72 0.47 -9.25
C VAL A 88 -1.99 0.13 -10.54
N ARG A 89 -1.18 1.06 -11.04
CA ARG A 89 -0.29 0.85 -12.18
C ARG A 89 1.13 0.62 -11.70
N SER A 90 1.70 -0.53 -12.05
CA SER A 90 3.08 -0.90 -11.72
C SER A 90 4.10 -0.14 -12.57
N PRO A 91 5.39 -0.10 -12.16
CA PRO A 91 6.45 0.58 -12.91
C PRO A 91 6.64 0.08 -14.35
N ASP A 92 6.29 -1.18 -14.64
CA ASP A 92 6.35 -1.78 -15.98
C ASP A 92 5.11 -1.50 -16.84
N GLY A 93 4.10 -0.82 -16.28
CA GLY A 93 2.87 -0.43 -16.95
C GLY A 93 1.71 -1.43 -16.83
N ALA A 94 1.88 -2.57 -16.17
CA ALA A 94 0.75 -3.43 -15.84
C ALA A 94 -0.22 -2.71 -14.88
N VAL A 95 -1.48 -3.12 -14.87
CA VAL A 95 -2.52 -2.52 -14.03
C VAL A 95 -3.31 -3.60 -13.30
N VAL A 96 -3.47 -3.40 -12.00
CA VAL A 96 -4.43 -4.10 -11.15
C VAL A 96 -5.52 -3.11 -10.77
N GLY A 97 -6.78 -3.49 -10.92
CA GLY A 97 -7.91 -2.68 -10.48
C GLY A 97 -8.93 -3.49 -9.71
N ILE A 98 -9.54 -2.87 -8.69
CA ILE A 98 -10.68 -3.45 -7.97
C ILE A 98 -11.89 -2.62 -8.36
N VAL A 99 -12.80 -3.24 -9.12
CA VAL A 99 -14.10 -2.66 -9.47
C VAL A 99 -15.09 -3.14 -8.42
N ASN A 100 -15.87 -2.22 -7.85
CA ASN A 100 -16.90 -2.55 -6.89
C ASN A 100 -18.21 -1.82 -7.22
N GLU A 101 -19.04 -2.45 -8.05
CA GLU A 101 -20.39 -2.03 -8.40
C GLU A 101 -21.40 -3.11 -7.94
N PRO A 102 -22.67 -2.75 -7.68
CA PRO A 102 -23.67 -3.69 -7.17
C PRO A 102 -23.79 -5.01 -7.96
N ASP A 103 -23.76 -4.91 -9.29
CA ASP A 103 -23.91 -6.05 -10.22
C ASP A 103 -22.56 -6.49 -10.84
N LYS A 104 -21.47 -5.79 -10.53
CA LYS A 104 -20.15 -6.03 -11.12
C LYS A 104 -19.06 -5.66 -10.14
N HIS A 105 -18.55 -6.67 -9.45
CA HIS A 105 -17.40 -6.50 -8.56
C HIS A 105 -16.36 -7.59 -8.80
N GLY A 106 -15.09 -7.25 -8.66
CA GLY A 106 -13.99 -8.17 -8.92
C GLY A 106 -12.69 -7.50 -9.34
N LEU A 107 -11.76 -8.34 -9.79
CA LEU A 107 -10.40 -7.96 -10.14
C LEU A 107 -10.25 -7.68 -11.64
N LEU A 108 -9.94 -6.43 -11.98
CA LEU A 108 -9.42 -6.04 -13.28
C LEU A 108 -7.90 -6.27 -13.33
N LYS A 109 -7.44 -6.95 -14.38
CA LYS A 109 -6.03 -7.16 -14.68
C LYS A 109 -5.75 -6.65 -16.09
N VAL A 110 -4.72 -5.85 -16.26
CA VAL A 110 -4.22 -5.45 -17.57
C VAL A 110 -2.71 -5.67 -17.59
N ASP A 111 -2.23 -6.48 -18.51
CA ASP A 111 -0.79 -6.71 -18.65
C ASP A 111 -0.08 -5.53 -19.32
N PRO A 112 1.27 -5.48 -19.34
CA PRO A 112 2.01 -4.39 -20.00
C PRO A 112 1.74 -4.26 -21.51
N GLN A 113 1.16 -5.28 -22.14
CA GLN A 113 0.77 -5.26 -23.55
C GLN A 113 -0.68 -4.76 -23.76
N GLY A 114 -1.39 -4.42 -22.67
CA GLY A 114 -2.75 -3.93 -22.70
C GLY A 114 -3.82 -5.03 -22.76
N ARG A 115 -3.48 -6.30 -22.57
CA ARG A 115 -4.47 -7.38 -22.55
C ARG A 115 -5.23 -7.37 -21.24
N LEU A 116 -6.55 -7.24 -21.34
CA LEU A 116 -7.46 -7.12 -20.21
C LEU A 116 -8.04 -8.49 -19.82
N THR A 117 -8.10 -8.76 -18.52
CA THR A 117 -8.85 -9.87 -17.92
C THR A 117 -9.64 -9.34 -16.72
N PHE A 118 -10.90 -9.75 -16.58
CA PHE A 118 -11.71 -9.46 -15.40
C PHE A 118 -12.06 -10.77 -14.70
N ILE A 119 -11.74 -10.87 -13.40
CA ILE A 119 -12.13 -11.99 -12.55
C ILE A 119 -13.26 -11.48 -11.66
N ALA A 120 -14.48 -11.91 -11.94
CA ALA A 120 -15.62 -11.59 -11.10
C ALA A 120 -15.49 -12.27 -9.74
N GLU A 121 -15.80 -11.54 -8.68
CA GLU A 121 -15.95 -12.10 -7.35
C GLU A 121 -17.25 -12.93 -7.30
N PRO A 122 -17.26 -14.12 -6.68
CA PRO A 122 -18.46 -14.94 -6.57
C PRO A 122 -19.57 -14.24 -5.78
N ALA A 123 -20.82 -14.39 -6.20
CA ALA A 123 -21.98 -13.72 -5.59
C ALA A 123 -22.34 -14.21 -4.17
N GLU A 124 -21.75 -15.32 -3.70
CA GLU A 124 -22.11 -15.95 -2.43
C GLU A 124 -21.21 -15.50 -1.29
N ASP A 125 -21.71 -14.59 -0.47
CA ASP A 125 -21.23 -14.36 0.88
C ASP A 125 -22.24 -15.04 1.82
N LEU A 126 -21.87 -16.22 2.33
CA LEU A 126 -22.73 -16.96 3.25
C LEU A 126 -22.72 -16.24 4.60
N LEU A 127 -23.90 -16.06 5.20
CA LEU A 127 -24.05 -15.55 6.56
C LEU A 127 -23.45 -16.55 7.56
N GLU A 128 -22.15 -16.43 7.81
CA GLU A 128 -21.41 -17.25 8.77
C GLU A 128 -20.58 -16.37 9.71
N ASN A 129 -20.23 -16.93 10.88
CA ASN A 129 -19.36 -16.23 11.82
C ASN A 129 -17.90 -16.35 11.36
N ASP A 130 -17.39 -15.28 10.76
CA ASP A 130 -16.02 -15.10 10.27
C ASP A 130 -15.11 -14.38 11.30
N THR A 131 -15.59 -14.25 12.54
CA THR A 131 -14.80 -13.65 13.63
C THR A 131 -14.32 -14.69 14.64
N VAL A 132 -13.05 -14.57 15.01
CA VAL A 132 -12.47 -15.27 16.16
C VAL A 132 -12.15 -14.23 17.23
N LYS A 133 -12.56 -14.47 18.49
CA LYS A 133 -12.21 -13.55 19.58
C LYS A 133 -10.69 -13.51 19.75
N SER A 134 -10.11 -12.31 19.66
CA SER A 134 -8.69 -12.14 20.00
C SER A 134 -8.46 -12.39 21.50
N GLN A 135 -7.32 -13.01 21.82
CA GLN A 135 -6.82 -13.17 23.18
C GLN A 135 -5.71 -12.13 23.49
N GLU A 136 -5.57 -11.09 22.68
CA GLU A 136 -4.51 -10.09 22.83
C GLU A 136 -4.72 -9.20 24.06
N ASP A 137 -3.62 -8.96 24.79
CA ASP A 137 -3.53 -7.85 25.72
C ASP A 137 -3.55 -6.53 24.93
N ILE A 138 -4.53 -5.67 25.24
CA ILE A 138 -4.63 -4.33 24.67
C ILE A 138 -3.37 -3.56 25.07
N GLY A 139 -2.44 -3.42 24.12
CA GLY A 139 -1.23 -2.61 24.30
C GLY A 139 -1.58 -1.20 24.74
N ARG A 140 -0.75 -0.63 25.63
CA ARG A 140 -0.93 0.74 26.08
C ARG A 140 -0.80 1.68 24.87
N PRO A 141 -1.74 2.63 24.68
CA PRO A 141 -1.58 3.68 23.68
C PRO A 141 -0.26 4.41 23.89
N GLU A 142 0.61 4.46 22.90
CA GLU A 142 1.64 5.49 22.87
C GLU A 142 0.96 6.85 22.58
N THR A 143 1.52 7.93 23.11
CA THR A 143 0.99 9.29 22.92
C THR A 143 0.87 9.59 21.43
N ALA A 144 -0.35 9.89 20.98
CA ALA A 144 -0.64 10.28 19.61
C ALA A 144 0.27 11.43 19.17
N SER A 145 0.96 11.26 18.05
CA SER A 145 1.66 12.35 17.39
C SER A 145 0.67 13.27 16.67
N ASP A 146 0.94 14.57 16.63
CA ASP A 146 0.19 15.52 15.80
C ASP A 146 0.44 15.23 14.31
N GLY A 147 -0.42 14.41 13.69
CA GLY A 147 -0.35 14.01 12.28
C GLY A 147 -1.27 12.82 11.96
N PRO A 148 -1.57 12.53 10.67
CA PRO A 148 -2.31 11.33 10.30
C PRO A 148 -1.53 10.10 10.77
N SER A 149 -2.21 9.20 11.47
CA SER A 149 -1.61 7.98 12.00
C SER A 149 -1.65 6.87 10.96
N TYR A 150 -0.53 6.15 10.78
CA TYR A 150 -0.46 5.04 9.84
C TYR A 150 -0.51 3.71 10.57
N ILE A 151 -1.35 2.81 10.07
CA ILE A 151 -1.33 1.40 10.44
C ILE A 151 -0.43 0.70 9.43
N ASP A 152 0.74 0.26 9.86
CA ASP A 152 1.68 -0.42 8.98
C ASP A 152 1.26 -1.88 8.72
N MET A 153 1.04 -2.22 7.47
CA MET A 153 0.52 -3.50 7.04
C MET A 153 1.64 -4.44 6.57
N LEU A 154 1.67 -5.67 7.10
CA LEU A 154 2.29 -6.80 6.42
C LEU A 154 1.22 -7.53 5.59
N PHE A 155 1.39 -7.53 4.27
CA PHE A 155 0.50 -8.25 3.37
C PHE A 155 1.14 -9.56 2.91
N ALA A 156 0.52 -10.68 3.23
CA ALA A 156 1.05 -12.02 2.98
C ALA A 156 0.25 -12.74 1.90
N TYR A 157 0.90 -13.66 1.18
CA TYR A 157 0.25 -14.54 0.22
C TYR A 157 0.65 -15.98 0.47
N SER A 158 -0.27 -16.93 0.31
CA SER A 158 0.15 -18.28 -0.07
C SER A 158 0.61 -18.28 -1.52
N ALA A 159 1.67 -19.01 -1.83
CA ALA A 159 2.18 -19.14 -3.19
C ALA A 159 1.09 -19.63 -4.17
N ASN A 160 0.20 -20.52 -3.69
CA ASN A 160 -0.94 -20.98 -4.46
C ASN A 160 -1.90 -19.84 -4.83
N ALA A 161 -2.31 -19.04 -3.85
CA ALA A 161 -3.22 -17.92 -4.06
C ALA A 161 -2.63 -16.87 -5.01
N LEU A 162 -1.36 -16.51 -4.84
CA LEU A 162 -0.69 -15.56 -5.74
C LEU A 162 -0.61 -16.08 -7.18
N ASN A 163 -0.37 -17.38 -7.37
CA ASN A 163 -0.40 -17.99 -8.69
C ASN A 163 -1.81 -17.97 -9.32
N GLN A 164 -2.88 -18.11 -8.53
CA GLN A 164 -4.26 -17.99 -9.02
C GLN A 164 -4.61 -16.55 -9.43
N LEU A 165 -4.16 -15.56 -8.64
CA LEU A 165 -4.32 -14.15 -9.00
C LEU A 165 -3.61 -13.82 -10.31
N GLY A 166 -2.36 -14.25 -10.45
CA GLY A 166 -1.53 -14.01 -11.63
C GLY A 166 -1.30 -12.51 -11.87
N VAL A 167 -0.95 -11.77 -10.81
CA VAL A 167 -0.68 -10.32 -10.80
C VAL A 167 0.59 -10.01 -10.03
N ASP A 168 1.08 -8.79 -10.18
CA ASP A 168 2.11 -8.23 -9.30
C ASP A 168 1.60 -8.21 -7.84
N PRO A 169 2.28 -8.90 -6.90
CA PRO A 169 1.86 -8.98 -5.51
C PRO A 169 1.90 -7.64 -4.77
N ILE A 170 2.79 -6.72 -5.14
CA ILE A 170 2.84 -5.38 -4.55
C ILE A 170 1.66 -4.55 -5.07
N ALA A 171 1.38 -4.59 -6.38
CA ALA A 171 0.25 -3.85 -6.96
C ALA A 171 -1.08 -4.28 -6.35
N TYR A 172 -1.30 -5.59 -6.17
CA TYR A 172 -2.51 -6.10 -5.53
C TYR A 172 -2.60 -5.70 -4.05
N ALA A 173 -1.51 -5.81 -3.28
CA ALA A 173 -1.50 -5.40 -1.87
C ALA A 173 -1.80 -3.90 -1.72
N LEU A 174 -1.23 -3.06 -2.58
CA LEU A 174 -1.53 -1.62 -2.63
C LEU A 174 -3.00 -1.37 -2.96
N ALA A 175 -3.58 -2.10 -3.92
CA ALA A 175 -5.00 -1.96 -4.26
C ALA A 175 -5.91 -2.33 -3.07
N GLN A 176 -5.57 -3.39 -2.35
CA GLN A 176 -6.29 -3.82 -1.15
C GLN A 176 -6.20 -2.80 -0.01
N VAL A 177 -5.00 -2.29 0.26
CA VAL A 177 -4.78 -1.21 1.24
C VAL A 177 -5.56 0.05 0.86
N GLU A 178 -5.50 0.45 -0.41
CA GLU A 178 -6.18 1.66 -0.87
C GLU A 178 -7.70 1.52 -0.88
N MET A 179 -8.25 0.32 -1.08
CA MET A 179 -9.69 0.06 -0.95
C MET A 179 -10.20 0.36 0.47
N VAL A 180 -9.42 -0.01 1.49
CA VAL A 180 -9.72 0.33 2.89
C VAL A 180 -9.60 1.84 3.12
N ASN A 181 -8.53 2.46 2.62
CA ASN A 181 -8.35 3.92 2.72
C ASN A 181 -9.46 4.70 2.03
N LEU A 182 -9.94 4.23 0.87
CA LEU A 182 -11.10 4.80 0.20
C LEU A 182 -12.35 4.68 1.08
N SER A 183 -12.57 3.52 1.69
CA SER A 183 -13.70 3.30 2.62
C SER A 183 -13.64 4.24 3.83
N LEU A 184 -12.45 4.45 4.42
CA LEU A 184 -12.25 5.38 5.52
C LEU A 184 -12.54 6.82 5.11
N ARG A 185 -12.03 7.26 3.95
CA ARG A 185 -12.29 8.61 3.41
C ARG A 185 -13.77 8.83 3.11
N ASN A 186 -14.41 7.87 2.44
CA ASN A 186 -15.84 7.87 2.15
C ASN A 186 -16.68 7.99 3.44
N SER A 187 -16.21 7.39 4.54
CA SER A 187 -16.83 7.46 5.87
C SER A 187 -16.35 8.61 6.76
N ARG A 188 -15.61 9.59 6.20
CA ARG A 188 -15.06 10.76 6.92
C ARG A 188 -14.16 10.39 8.11
N VAL A 189 -13.41 9.30 7.99
CA VAL A 189 -12.31 8.95 8.90
C VAL A 189 -11.02 9.41 8.23
N GLY A 190 -10.42 10.48 8.75
CA GLY A 190 -9.21 11.10 8.18
C GLY A 190 -7.99 11.05 9.11
N GLU A 191 -8.18 10.59 10.34
CA GLU A 191 -7.17 10.57 11.40
C GLU A 191 -6.25 9.35 11.32
N VAL A 192 -6.68 8.31 10.61
CA VAL A 192 -5.95 7.05 10.42
C VAL A 192 -6.01 6.59 8.97
N SER A 193 -4.96 5.94 8.49
CA SER A 193 -4.91 5.29 7.17
C SER A 193 -3.99 4.08 7.23
N LEU A 194 -4.23 3.11 6.36
CA LEU A 194 -3.33 1.97 6.18
C LEU A 194 -2.18 2.36 5.27
N ARG A 195 -0.99 1.84 5.58
CA ARG A 195 0.22 1.97 4.76
C ARG A 195 0.83 0.59 4.54
N LEU A 196 1.18 0.26 3.31
CA LEU A 196 1.84 -1.00 3.02
C LEU A 196 3.29 -0.96 3.55
N GLY A 197 3.59 -1.78 4.56
CA GLY A 197 4.92 -1.85 5.16
C GLY A 197 5.79 -2.95 4.56
N ALA A 198 5.19 -4.09 4.23
CA ALA A 198 5.89 -5.24 3.66
C ALA A 198 4.94 -6.16 2.89
N VAL A 199 5.48 -6.87 1.91
CA VAL A 199 4.85 -7.98 1.21
C VAL A 199 5.68 -9.24 1.39
N SER A 200 5.05 -10.38 1.67
CA SER A 200 5.74 -11.66 1.80
C SER A 200 4.92 -12.81 1.22
N VAL A 201 5.57 -13.76 0.56
CA VAL A 201 4.92 -14.90 -0.10
C VAL A 201 5.44 -16.19 0.50
N PHE A 202 4.55 -17.12 0.83
CA PHE A 202 4.87 -18.32 1.59
C PHE A 202 4.37 -19.59 0.88
N ASP A 203 5.20 -20.63 0.83
CA ASP A 203 4.81 -21.96 0.36
C ASP A 203 4.10 -22.74 1.48
N VAL A 204 2.93 -22.26 1.87
CA VAL A 204 2.11 -22.85 2.95
C VAL A 204 0.68 -23.13 2.46
N PRO A 205 0.02 -24.17 2.98
CA PRO A 205 -1.33 -24.56 2.58
C PRO A 205 -2.42 -23.87 3.42
N HIS A 206 -2.09 -22.82 4.17
CA HIS A 206 -3.05 -22.12 5.02
C HIS A 206 -4.19 -21.53 4.19
N ASN A 207 -5.40 -21.49 4.77
CA ASN A 207 -6.65 -21.08 4.13
C ASN A 207 -7.44 -20.11 5.03
N THR A 208 -8.71 -19.86 4.72
CA THR A 208 -9.60 -18.94 5.47
C THR A 208 -10.26 -19.53 6.73
N SER A 209 -10.07 -20.82 7.04
CA SER A 209 -10.65 -21.44 8.26
C SER A 209 -10.09 -20.88 9.57
N ASP A 210 -10.73 -21.15 10.71
CA ASP A 210 -10.21 -20.83 12.06
C ASP A 210 -8.77 -21.33 12.29
N GLU A 211 -8.51 -22.57 11.89
CA GLU A 211 -7.17 -23.16 11.96
C GLU A 211 -6.22 -22.45 11.00
N GLY A 212 -6.69 -22.12 9.78
CA GLY A 212 -5.96 -21.35 8.79
C GLY A 212 -5.54 -19.96 9.30
N LEU A 213 -6.47 -19.21 9.90
CA LEU A 213 -6.21 -17.90 10.52
C LEU A 213 -5.18 -18.03 11.65
N THR A 214 -5.33 -19.03 12.52
CA THR A 214 -4.37 -19.28 13.63
C THR A 214 -2.98 -19.59 13.09
N ASN A 215 -2.88 -20.42 12.05
CA ASN A 215 -1.62 -20.76 11.41
C ASN A 215 -0.96 -19.54 10.75
N TRP A 216 -1.74 -18.70 10.06
CA TRP A 216 -1.26 -17.42 9.52
C TRP A 216 -0.73 -16.50 10.62
N GLN A 217 -1.47 -16.32 11.71
CA GLN A 217 -1.03 -15.49 12.82
C GLN A 217 0.31 -15.98 13.42
N ASN A 218 0.43 -17.29 13.64
CA ASN A 218 1.66 -17.88 14.18
C ASN A 218 2.85 -17.68 13.23
N LEU A 219 2.65 -17.90 11.93
CA LEU A 219 3.68 -17.68 10.92
C LEU A 219 4.10 -16.21 10.86
N LEU A 220 3.14 -15.30 10.75
CA LEU A 220 3.37 -13.88 10.48
C LEU A 220 3.85 -13.09 11.70
N SER A 221 3.62 -13.58 12.93
CA SER A 221 4.06 -12.92 14.17
C SER A 221 5.55 -12.52 14.13
N SER A 222 6.43 -13.47 13.78
CA SER A 222 7.88 -13.20 13.70
C SER A 222 8.26 -12.22 12.58
N TYR A 223 7.48 -12.17 11.50
CA TYR A 223 7.69 -11.24 10.40
C TYR A 223 7.17 -9.85 10.71
N ARG A 224 6.04 -9.71 11.41
CA ARG A 224 5.59 -8.43 11.96
C ARG A 224 6.63 -7.81 12.88
N ASP A 225 7.25 -8.61 13.75
CA ASP A 225 8.32 -8.16 14.63
C ASP A 225 9.57 -7.72 13.88
N ARG A 226 9.89 -8.41 12.79
CA ARG A 226 11.04 -8.14 11.93
C ARG A 226 10.84 -6.88 11.08
N TYR A 227 9.66 -6.72 10.48
CA TYR A 227 9.32 -5.61 9.59
C TYR A 227 8.77 -4.38 10.33
N LYS A 228 8.47 -4.53 11.63
CA LYS A 228 7.82 -3.50 12.47
C LYS A 228 6.48 -3.04 11.89
N THR A 229 5.64 -4.00 11.50
CA THR A 229 4.28 -3.72 11.02
C THR A 229 3.26 -3.92 12.15
N ASP A 230 2.25 -3.08 12.16
CA ASP A 230 1.22 -3.07 13.20
C ASP A 230 0.19 -4.15 13.04
N VAL A 231 -0.20 -4.50 11.82
CA VAL A 231 -1.17 -5.58 11.56
C VAL A 231 -0.74 -6.37 10.33
N ASN A 232 -1.33 -7.54 10.14
CA ASN A 232 -1.09 -8.36 8.97
C ASN A 232 -2.38 -8.88 8.35
N ALA A 233 -2.38 -9.00 7.02
CA ALA A 233 -3.43 -9.65 6.26
C ALA A 233 -2.82 -10.74 5.38
N ALA A 234 -3.52 -11.82 5.15
CA ALA A 234 -3.10 -12.88 4.26
C ALA A 234 -4.10 -13.11 3.12
N ILE A 235 -3.60 -13.39 1.92
CA ILE A 235 -4.41 -13.87 0.80
C ILE A 235 -4.09 -15.34 0.57
N SER A 236 -5.14 -16.16 0.59
CA SER A 236 -5.00 -17.61 0.58
C SER A 236 -6.05 -18.30 -0.28
N ALA A 237 -6.04 -19.63 -0.29
CA ALA A 237 -7.17 -20.38 -0.81
C ALA A 237 -8.37 -20.20 0.12
N GLY A 238 -9.53 -19.91 -0.45
CA GLY A 238 -10.78 -19.95 0.32
C GLY A 238 -11.15 -21.39 0.70
N THR A 239 -12.04 -21.54 1.67
CA THR A 239 -12.77 -22.78 1.89
C THR A 239 -14.07 -22.75 1.06
N SER A 240 -14.81 -23.86 1.00
CA SER A 240 -16.11 -23.88 0.33
C SER A 240 -17.19 -23.05 1.03
N GLN A 241 -16.89 -22.48 2.21
CA GLN A 241 -17.85 -21.83 3.09
C GLN A 241 -17.44 -20.40 3.45
N GLU A 242 -16.15 -20.07 3.44
CA GLU A 242 -15.64 -18.81 4.03
C GLU A 242 -14.73 -18.06 3.05
N GLN A 243 -15.14 -16.85 2.68
CA GLN A 243 -14.36 -15.95 1.83
C GLN A 243 -13.28 -15.18 2.60
N GLY A 244 -13.42 -15.05 3.92
CA GLY A 244 -12.46 -14.39 4.79
C GLY A 244 -12.70 -14.75 6.24
N ARG A 245 -11.73 -14.36 7.08
CA ARG A 245 -11.80 -14.52 8.53
C ARG A 245 -10.83 -13.57 9.22
N ALA A 246 -11.20 -13.10 10.41
CA ALA A 246 -10.37 -12.19 11.18
C ALA A 246 -10.47 -12.39 12.69
N TYR A 247 -9.42 -11.97 13.40
CA TYR A 247 -9.55 -11.77 14.84
C TYR A 247 -10.28 -10.48 15.16
N PHE A 248 -11.39 -10.59 15.91
CA PHE A 248 -12.09 -9.44 16.47
C PHE A 248 -11.18 -8.67 17.41
N ARG A 249 -10.98 -7.37 17.14
CA ARG A 249 -10.03 -6.50 17.84
C ARG A 249 -8.59 -7.05 17.90
N GLY A 250 -8.21 -7.88 16.93
CA GLY A 250 -6.84 -8.39 16.80
C GLY A 250 -6.06 -7.69 15.69
N TYR A 251 -4.93 -8.30 15.30
CA TYR A 251 -4.03 -7.79 14.25
C TYR A 251 -3.91 -8.69 13.01
N THR A 252 -4.64 -9.81 12.94
CA THR A 252 -4.55 -10.75 11.81
C THR A 252 -5.91 -10.96 11.14
N SER A 253 -5.90 -10.90 9.82
CA SER A 253 -7.00 -11.28 8.93
C SER A 253 -6.49 -12.15 7.77
N VAL A 254 -7.40 -12.90 7.16
CA VAL A 254 -7.14 -13.67 5.94
C VAL A 254 -8.34 -13.56 5.01
N SER A 255 -8.08 -13.47 3.70
CA SER A 255 -9.11 -13.46 2.66
C SER A 255 -8.77 -14.46 1.55
N ALA A 256 -9.80 -14.97 0.89
CA ALA A 256 -9.66 -15.81 -0.28
C ALA A 256 -9.23 -14.96 -1.48
N TRP A 257 -8.37 -15.52 -2.34
CA TRP A 257 -7.83 -14.79 -3.50
C TRP A 257 -8.89 -14.28 -4.49
N TYR A 258 -10.05 -14.94 -4.57
CA TYR A 258 -11.16 -14.56 -5.46
C TYR A 258 -12.12 -13.53 -4.85
N ALA A 259 -11.98 -13.23 -3.55
CA ALA A 259 -12.89 -12.38 -2.79
C ALA A 259 -12.30 -10.98 -2.58
N THR A 260 -12.27 -10.19 -3.66
CA THR A 260 -11.51 -8.94 -3.72
C THR A 260 -11.94 -7.87 -2.73
N THR A 261 -13.21 -7.85 -2.32
CA THR A 261 -13.74 -6.86 -1.38
C THR A 261 -13.67 -7.30 0.08
N THR A 262 -13.43 -8.60 0.31
CA THR A 262 -13.49 -9.20 1.65
C THR A 262 -12.46 -8.63 2.61
N PHE A 263 -11.26 -8.28 2.16
CA PHE A 263 -10.25 -7.69 3.05
C PHE A 263 -10.74 -6.42 3.79
N ALA A 264 -11.54 -5.56 3.14
CA ALA A 264 -12.09 -4.36 3.79
C ALA A 264 -13.08 -4.69 4.92
N HIS A 265 -13.73 -5.84 4.85
CA HIS A 265 -14.57 -6.39 5.90
C HIS A 265 -13.70 -6.94 7.04
N GLU A 266 -12.74 -7.81 6.72
CA GLU A 266 -11.90 -8.48 7.71
C GLU A 266 -11.06 -7.51 8.55
N ILE A 267 -10.48 -6.49 7.92
CA ILE A 267 -9.75 -5.47 8.68
C ILE A 267 -10.69 -4.63 9.55
N GLY A 268 -11.98 -4.54 9.20
CA GLY A 268 -13.01 -3.94 10.03
C GLY A 268 -13.24 -4.75 11.32
N HIS A 269 -13.18 -6.08 11.27
CA HIS A 269 -13.17 -6.92 12.49
C HIS A 269 -11.90 -6.71 13.32
N ASN A 270 -10.74 -6.60 12.69
CA ASN A 270 -9.50 -6.24 13.40
C ASN A 270 -9.61 -4.87 14.10
N ALA A 271 -10.33 -3.91 13.50
CA ALA A 271 -10.65 -2.63 14.14
C ALA A 271 -11.68 -2.75 15.28
N GLY A 272 -12.46 -3.84 15.32
CA GLY A 272 -13.45 -4.14 16.36
C GLY A 272 -14.90 -4.02 15.92
N GLY A 273 -15.16 -4.10 14.62
CA GLY A 273 -16.48 -4.16 14.04
C GLY A 273 -17.13 -5.55 14.13
N GLU A 274 -18.45 -5.57 14.12
CA GLU A 274 -19.32 -6.74 14.05
C GLU A 274 -20.25 -6.61 12.84
N HIS A 275 -20.88 -7.73 12.45
CA HIS A 275 -21.75 -7.80 11.29
C HIS A 275 -23.00 -6.93 11.41
N CYS A 276 -23.48 -6.37 10.29
CA CYS A 276 -24.73 -5.61 10.34
C CYS A 276 -25.96 -6.46 10.67
N GLU A 277 -25.92 -7.75 10.36
CA GLU A 277 -26.97 -8.73 10.65
C GLU A 277 -26.98 -9.18 12.12
N GLU A 278 -25.90 -8.92 12.86
CA GLU A 278 -25.76 -9.24 14.29
C GLU A 278 -26.16 -8.07 15.20
N ALA A 279 -26.60 -6.95 14.61
CA ALA A 279 -26.93 -5.74 15.35
C ALA A 279 -27.99 -6.00 16.43
N ASN A 280 -27.59 -5.85 17.69
CA ASN A 280 -28.42 -6.12 18.87
C ASN A 280 -29.26 -4.90 19.33
N GLY A 281 -29.11 -3.75 18.67
CA GLY A 281 -29.80 -2.50 19.00
C GLY A 281 -29.22 -1.70 20.18
N SER A 282 -28.11 -2.16 20.78
CA SER A 282 -27.44 -1.51 21.91
C SER A 282 -26.00 -1.07 21.65
N ASP A 283 -25.24 -1.78 20.80
CA ASP A 283 -23.84 -1.44 20.50
C ASP A 283 -23.69 -0.74 19.15
N TYR A 284 -22.66 0.11 18.99
CA TYR A 284 -22.45 0.93 17.79
C TYR A 284 -21.46 0.34 16.79
N ASN A 285 -20.80 -0.77 17.10
CA ASN A 285 -19.72 -1.33 16.29
C ASN A 285 -20.21 -2.21 15.13
N TYR A 286 -21.45 -2.03 14.67
CA TYR A 286 -22.00 -2.82 13.57
C TYR A 286 -21.88 -2.12 12.21
N GLY A 287 -21.91 -2.92 11.16
CA GLY A 287 -22.28 -2.42 9.84
C GLY A 287 -23.70 -1.86 9.77
N TYR A 288 -24.03 -1.34 8.61
CA TYR A 288 -25.33 -0.76 8.33
C TYR A 288 -25.80 -1.12 6.92
N ASN A 289 -27.08 -1.46 6.83
CA ASN A 289 -27.81 -1.69 5.60
C ASN A 289 -29.11 -0.87 5.66
N ASN A 290 -29.27 0.10 4.76
CA ASN A 290 -30.47 0.95 4.70
C ASN A 290 -31.50 0.47 3.66
N GLY A 291 -31.31 -0.72 3.10
CA GLY A 291 -32.11 -1.29 2.01
C GLY A 291 -31.68 -0.87 0.60
N ARG A 292 -30.74 0.08 0.48
CA ARG A 292 -30.15 0.55 -0.79
C ARG A 292 -28.64 0.38 -0.81
N THR A 293 -27.99 0.75 0.28
CA THR A 293 -26.54 0.69 0.48
C THR A 293 -26.22 -0.19 1.67
N LYS A 294 -25.29 -1.12 1.47
CA LYS A 294 -24.68 -1.94 2.51
C LYS A 294 -23.24 -1.47 2.72
N THR A 295 -22.86 -1.28 3.97
CA THR A 295 -21.47 -0.91 4.34
C THR A 295 -20.59 -2.15 4.45
N ASN A 296 -19.27 -1.95 4.56
CA ASN A 296 -18.26 -3.00 4.52
C ASN A 296 -18.50 -4.15 5.50
N MET A 297 -19.12 -3.91 6.66
CA MET A 297 -19.40 -4.94 7.67
C MET A 297 -20.73 -5.68 7.47
N CYS A 298 -21.38 -5.53 6.33
CA CYS A 298 -22.57 -6.33 5.97
C CYS A 298 -22.19 -7.48 5.05
N THR A 299 -23.04 -8.49 4.96
CA THR A 299 -22.84 -9.57 3.98
C THR A 299 -23.30 -9.22 2.56
N GLY A 300 -22.66 -9.84 1.56
CA GLY A 300 -22.98 -9.72 0.13
C GLY A 300 -22.39 -8.47 -0.54
N SER A 301 -23.08 -7.91 -1.54
CA SER A 301 -22.60 -6.72 -2.26
C SER A 301 -22.49 -5.50 -1.32
N ARG A 302 -21.25 -5.13 -0.99
CA ARG A 302 -20.89 -4.02 -0.09
C ARG A 302 -20.47 -2.80 -0.89
N SER A 303 -20.87 -1.61 -0.46
CA SER A 303 -20.27 -0.35 -0.90
C SER A 303 -19.08 -0.01 -0.01
N LEU A 304 -18.04 0.63 -0.57
CA LEU A 304 -16.81 0.98 0.15
C LEU A 304 -17.03 2.13 1.12
N TYR A 305 -17.72 1.82 2.21
CA TYR A 305 -18.04 2.68 3.34
C TYR A 305 -18.00 1.84 4.60
N TYR A 306 -17.45 2.38 5.66
CA TYR A 306 -17.80 1.99 7.03
C TYR A 306 -19.05 2.76 7.50
N SER A 307 -19.87 2.13 8.34
CA SER A 307 -21.10 2.74 8.85
C SER A 307 -20.82 4.02 9.63
N THR A 308 -21.63 5.05 9.41
CA THR A 308 -21.57 6.31 10.15
C THR A 308 -22.86 7.13 9.99
N PRO A 309 -23.36 7.80 11.03
CA PRO A 309 -24.50 8.72 10.91
C PRO A 309 -24.13 10.04 10.20
N ALA A 310 -22.84 10.31 9.95
CA ALA A 310 -22.34 11.57 9.40
C ALA A 310 -22.41 11.67 7.87
N VAL A 311 -22.81 10.58 7.20
CA VAL A 311 -22.84 10.45 5.73
C VAL A 311 -24.19 9.91 5.31
N ASN A 312 -24.70 10.41 4.19
CA ASN A 312 -25.85 9.87 3.48
C ASN A 312 -25.36 9.28 2.15
N ASP A 313 -26.03 8.24 1.67
CA ASP A 313 -25.81 7.68 0.34
C ASP A 313 -26.35 8.60 -0.77
N ALA A 314 -26.20 8.17 -2.03
CA ALA A 314 -26.70 8.89 -3.20
C ALA A 314 -28.24 9.04 -3.22
N TYR A 315 -28.97 8.27 -2.41
CA TYR A 315 -30.43 8.36 -2.25
C TYR A 315 -30.84 9.29 -1.10
N GLY A 316 -29.88 9.93 -0.43
CA GLY A 316 -30.11 10.80 0.72
C GLY A 316 -30.46 10.05 2.00
N LEU A 317 -30.26 8.73 2.03
CA LEU A 317 -30.50 7.90 3.22
C LEU A 317 -29.23 7.83 4.06
N PRO A 318 -29.34 7.87 5.40
CA PRO A 318 -28.17 7.70 6.26
C PRO A 318 -27.54 6.32 6.04
N ILE A 319 -26.23 6.23 6.18
CA ILE A 319 -25.46 4.96 6.10
C ILE A 319 -24.91 4.54 7.46
N GLY A 320 -25.62 4.90 8.54
CA GLY A 320 -25.27 4.49 9.89
C GLY A 320 -26.19 5.10 10.95
N SER A 321 -25.86 4.81 12.20
CA SER A 321 -26.57 5.23 13.40
C SER A 321 -25.56 5.42 14.52
N ALA A 322 -25.55 6.60 15.15
CA ALA A 322 -24.65 6.89 16.27
C ALA A 322 -24.78 5.90 17.44
N ARG A 323 -25.95 5.26 17.56
CA ARG A 323 -26.24 4.30 18.63
C ARG A 323 -25.94 2.87 18.23
N THR A 324 -26.20 2.51 16.97
CA THR A 324 -26.27 1.10 16.57
C THR A 324 -25.37 0.72 15.39
N ALA A 325 -24.74 1.67 14.70
CA ALA A 325 -23.89 1.42 13.53
C ALA A 325 -23.03 2.65 13.18
N ASP A 326 -21.89 2.79 13.85
CA ASP A 326 -20.91 3.85 13.68
C ASP A 326 -19.49 3.27 13.70
N MET A 327 -19.15 2.47 12.68
CA MET A 327 -17.80 1.97 12.47
C MET A 327 -16.77 3.08 12.28
N ALA A 328 -17.16 4.26 11.78
CA ALA A 328 -16.27 5.41 11.73
C ALA A 328 -15.79 5.81 13.14
N ARG A 329 -16.67 5.74 14.16
CA ARG A 329 -16.27 5.92 15.56
C ARG A 329 -15.35 4.79 16.05
N VAL A 330 -15.65 3.53 15.72
CA VAL A 330 -14.80 2.38 16.07
C VAL A 330 -13.37 2.57 15.58
N TRP A 331 -13.20 2.98 14.32
CA TRP A 331 -11.88 3.25 13.76
C TRP A 331 -11.13 4.32 14.54
N ARG A 332 -11.77 5.46 14.83
CA ARG A 332 -11.14 6.56 15.60
C ARG A 332 -10.73 6.13 17.01
N GLU A 333 -11.58 5.34 17.69
CA GLU A 333 -11.28 4.83 19.04
C GLU A 333 -10.19 3.74 19.04
N SER A 334 -10.09 2.98 17.95
CA SER A 334 -9.08 1.93 17.79
C SER A 334 -7.73 2.44 17.26
N THR A 335 -7.63 3.68 16.75
CA THR A 335 -6.42 4.23 16.13
C THR A 335 -5.17 3.95 16.97
N ALA A 336 -5.16 4.37 18.24
CA ALA A 336 -3.95 4.24 19.06
C ALA A 336 -3.53 2.79 19.34
N ARG A 337 -4.47 1.84 19.33
CA ARG A 337 -4.16 0.40 19.41
C ARG A 337 -3.55 -0.08 18.09
N LEU A 338 -4.22 0.23 16.98
CA LEU A 338 -3.84 -0.27 15.66
C LEU A 338 -2.56 0.35 15.10
N THR A 339 -2.13 1.51 15.61
CA THR A 339 -0.88 2.19 15.19
C THR A 339 0.21 2.07 16.24
N GLY A 340 -0.10 1.44 17.39
CA GLY A 340 0.77 1.35 18.56
C GLY A 340 1.33 -0.05 18.79
N TYR A 341 1.07 -0.99 17.89
CA TYR A 341 1.56 -2.35 18.04
C TYR A 341 3.08 -2.40 17.88
N ARG A 342 3.64 -1.68 16.91
CA ARG A 342 5.09 -1.64 16.67
C ARG A 342 5.55 -0.25 16.24
N PRO A 343 6.56 0.34 16.89
CA PRO A 343 7.14 1.60 16.43
C PRO A 343 7.72 1.47 15.01
N GLU A 344 7.40 2.45 14.16
CA GLU A 344 7.89 2.54 12.79
C GLU A 344 9.44 2.51 12.74
N LEU A 345 10.02 1.73 11.82
CA LEU A 345 11.44 1.87 11.52
C LEU A 345 11.72 3.22 10.87
N PRO A 346 12.72 3.99 11.34
CA PRO A 346 13.08 5.25 10.72
C PRO A 346 13.67 5.02 9.32
N GLY A 347 13.46 5.99 8.43
CA GLY A 347 14.08 6.01 7.10
C GLY A 347 13.14 5.59 5.99
N LEU A 348 13.71 5.21 4.85
CA LEU A 348 12.95 4.84 3.66
C LEU A 348 12.58 3.35 3.68
N ARG A 349 11.51 2.99 2.98
CA ARG A 349 11.06 1.60 2.81
C ARG A 349 11.10 1.20 1.34
N MET A 350 11.47 -0.05 1.12
CA MET A 350 11.53 -0.69 -0.19
C MET A 350 11.03 -2.13 -0.09
N MET A 351 10.33 -2.60 -1.11
CA MET A 351 9.93 -4.00 -1.23
C MET A 351 10.58 -4.60 -2.47
N LEU A 352 11.14 -5.80 -2.34
CA LEU A 352 11.65 -6.61 -3.45
C LEU A 352 10.91 -7.94 -3.44
N VAL A 353 9.97 -8.11 -4.37
CA VAL A 353 9.10 -9.29 -4.42
C VAL A 353 9.14 -9.91 -5.80
N SER A 354 9.38 -11.22 -5.89
CA SER A 354 9.28 -11.95 -7.15
C SER A 354 7.82 -12.05 -7.60
N SER A 355 7.59 -11.85 -8.90
CA SER A 355 6.30 -12.14 -9.53
C SER A 355 5.94 -13.63 -9.44
N PRO A 356 4.64 -13.99 -9.51
CA PRO A 356 4.23 -15.38 -9.68
C PRO A 356 4.71 -15.96 -11.03
N GLY A 357 4.79 -17.29 -11.12
CA GLY A 357 5.16 -18.01 -12.35
C GLY A 357 6.62 -18.46 -12.45
N GLU A 358 7.07 -18.76 -13.67
CA GLU A 358 8.40 -19.32 -13.99
C GLU A 358 9.51 -18.26 -14.04
N GLN A 359 9.17 -17.03 -14.40
CA GLN A 359 10.09 -15.88 -14.32
C GLN A 359 10.05 -15.32 -12.90
N SER A 360 10.97 -15.78 -12.05
CA SER A 360 11.08 -15.35 -10.65
C SER A 360 12.13 -14.25 -10.40
N GLU A 361 12.71 -13.69 -11.46
CA GLU A 361 13.54 -12.50 -11.36
C GLU A 361 12.74 -11.37 -10.73
N ALA A 362 13.38 -10.60 -9.87
CA ALA A 362 12.76 -9.47 -9.21
C ALA A 362 13.71 -8.28 -9.27
N TYR A 363 13.17 -7.09 -9.47
CA TYR A 363 13.92 -5.85 -9.31
C TYR A 363 13.05 -4.83 -8.60
N ALA A 364 13.70 -3.94 -7.87
CA ALA A 364 13.05 -2.78 -7.31
C ALA A 364 14.04 -1.61 -7.31
N GLU A 365 13.51 -0.40 -7.37
CA GLU A 365 14.29 0.83 -7.35
C GLU A 365 13.69 1.84 -6.38
N LEU A 366 14.55 2.46 -5.58
CA LEU A 366 14.17 3.43 -4.55
C LEU A 366 14.93 4.73 -4.75
N ALA A 367 14.21 5.82 -4.99
CA ALA A 367 14.79 7.16 -4.99
C ALA A 367 15.03 7.66 -3.56
N VAL A 368 16.23 8.22 -3.32
CA VAL A 368 16.59 8.81 -2.03
C VAL A 368 16.40 10.32 -2.08
N PRO A 369 15.46 10.89 -1.30
CA PRO A 369 15.20 12.32 -1.30
C PRO A 369 16.36 13.13 -0.69
N GLY A 370 16.41 14.42 -1.00
CA GLY A 370 17.42 15.34 -0.47
C GLY A 370 18.84 15.03 -0.94
N SER A 371 19.02 14.15 -1.93
CA SER A 371 20.31 13.70 -2.43
C SER A 371 21.06 14.75 -3.26
N SER A 372 20.79 16.05 -3.15
CA SER A 372 21.32 17.15 -4.01
C SER A 372 22.85 17.33 -4.00
N GLY A 373 23.58 16.47 -3.30
CA GLY A 373 25.03 16.34 -3.34
C GLY A 373 25.52 15.29 -4.35
N ARG A 374 26.67 15.56 -4.98
CA ARG A 374 27.29 14.71 -6.01
C ARG A 374 27.71 13.32 -5.50
N GLU A 375 27.84 13.14 -4.19
CA GLU A 375 28.64 12.05 -3.57
C GLU A 375 27.85 11.14 -2.62
N GLY A 376 26.57 10.87 -2.90
CA GLY A 376 25.81 9.86 -2.14
C GLY A 376 25.98 8.43 -2.68
N ALA A 377 26.10 7.44 -1.80
CA ALA A 377 26.09 6.01 -2.12
C ALA A 377 25.48 5.18 -0.98
N PHE A 378 25.40 3.87 -1.15
CA PHE A 378 24.75 2.93 -0.25
C PHE A 378 25.74 1.95 0.34
N VAL A 379 25.56 1.61 1.60
CA VAL A 379 26.38 0.61 2.29
C VAL A 379 25.51 -0.23 3.22
N THR A 380 26.05 -1.37 3.60
CA THR A 380 25.46 -2.30 4.56
C THR A 380 25.96 -2.00 5.98
N PHE A 381 25.30 -2.59 6.99
CA PHE A 381 25.74 -2.51 8.38
C PHE A 381 26.74 -3.60 8.79
N SER A 382 26.95 -4.62 7.95
CA SER A 382 27.81 -5.76 8.26
C SER A 382 28.58 -6.24 7.04
N PRO A 383 29.90 -6.51 7.16
CA PRO A 383 30.71 -7.06 6.07
C PRO A 383 30.26 -8.45 5.64
N ALA A 384 29.47 -9.17 6.47
CA ALA A 384 28.88 -10.44 6.10
C ALA A 384 27.76 -10.30 5.04
N VAL A 385 27.14 -9.11 4.95
CA VAL A 385 26.10 -8.81 3.97
C VAL A 385 26.70 -8.16 2.73
N GLY A 386 27.58 -7.17 2.90
CA GLY A 386 28.17 -6.44 1.78
C GLY A 386 29.15 -5.36 2.25
N PRO A 387 29.51 -4.39 1.39
CA PRO A 387 30.43 -3.33 1.79
C PRO A 387 29.84 -2.46 2.90
N THR A 388 30.64 -2.14 3.91
CA THR A 388 30.28 -1.22 5.01
C THR A 388 30.84 0.18 4.82
N GLU A 389 31.74 0.35 3.85
CA GLU A 389 32.48 1.59 3.59
C GLU A 389 32.25 2.10 2.17
N LEU A 390 32.31 3.43 2.03
CA LEU A 390 32.27 4.12 0.75
C LEU A 390 33.60 3.95 0.01
N ILE A 391 33.55 3.85 -1.32
CA ILE A 391 34.75 3.77 -2.16
C ILE A 391 34.81 4.92 -3.17
N PRO A 392 36.01 5.48 -3.43
CA PRO A 392 36.16 6.67 -4.27
C PRO A 392 35.85 6.42 -5.75
N SER A 393 35.98 5.19 -6.27
CA SER A 393 35.60 4.86 -7.65
C SER A 393 34.98 3.47 -7.76
N SER A 394 33.99 3.33 -8.64
CA SER A 394 33.66 2.04 -9.22
C SER A 394 34.74 1.72 -10.26
N GLY A 395 35.38 0.55 -10.18
CA GLY A 395 36.01 -0.02 -11.37
C GLY A 395 34.98 -0.24 -12.48
N SER A 396 35.34 -0.92 -13.57
CA SER A 396 34.43 -1.26 -14.67
C SER A 396 33.22 -2.15 -14.28
N ASP A 397 33.07 -2.50 -13.01
CA ASP A 397 31.98 -3.33 -12.49
C ASP A 397 30.70 -2.51 -12.24
N ALA A 398 29.63 -2.94 -12.88
CA ALA A 398 28.33 -2.26 -12.88
C ALA A 398 27.43 -2.60 -11.66
N GLY A 399 27.92 -3.32 -10.65
CA GLY A 399 27.11 -3.67 -9.47
C GLY A 399 27.89 -4.30 -8.32
N THR A 400 27.25 -4.39 -7.15
CA THR A 400 27.78 -4.99 -5.93
C THR A 400 26.95 -6.20 -5.55
N LYS A 401 27.58 -7.36 -5.44
CA LYS A 401 26.92 -8.55 -4.86
C LYS A 401 26.81 -8.39 -3.35
N ILE A 402 25.63 -8.68 -2.80
CA ILE A 402 25.37 -8.74 -1.36
C ILE A 402 24.71 -10.07 -1.00
N ASN A 403 24.96 -10.56 0.21
CA ASN A 403 24.44 -11.83 0.72
C ASN A 403 23.46 -11.57 1.85
N VAL A 404 22.18 -11.85 1.64
CA VAL A 404 21.12 -11.60 2.62
C VAL A 404 20.64 -12.91 3.21
N LYS A 405 20.49 -12.96 4.53
CA LYS A 405 19.87 -14.11 5.20
C LYS A 405 18.36 -14.04 5.07
N LEU A 406 17.80 -14.92 4.25
CA LEU A 406 16.35 -15.06 4.03
C LEU A 406 15.88 -16.42 4.54
N ARG A 407 14.63 -16.48 4.99
CA ARG A 407 14.02 -17.68 5.58
C ARG A 407 13.11 -18.38 4.59
N ASN A 408 13.27 -19.69 4.45
CA ASN A 408 12.40 -20.53 3.61
C ASN A 408 11.17 -21.03 4.39
N ALA A 409 10.28 -21.75 3.70
CA ALA A 409 9.07 -22.32 4.30
C ALA A 409 9.33 -23.38 5.41
N ARG A 410 10.54 -23.97 5.47
CA ARG A 410 10.94 -24.90 6.53
C ARG A 410 11.44 -24.17 7.79
N GLY A 411 11.58 -22.85 7.74
CA GLY A 411 12.14 -22.04 8.81
C GLY A 411 13.67 -21.93 8.79
N ASP A 412 14.35 -22.45 7.77
CA ASP A 412 15.81 -22.36 7.65
C ASP A 412 16.22 -20.97 7.13
N ASP A 413 17.22 -20.36 7.75
CA ASP A 413 17.86 -19.14 7.24
C ASP A 413 18.97 -19.50 6.24
N VAL A 414 18.76 -19.15 4.96
CA VAL A 414 19.71 -19.38 3.87
C VAL A 414 20.34 -18.08 3.39
N SER A 415 21.53 -18.16 2.78
CA SER A 415 22.15 -17.00 2.14
C SER A 415 21.61 -16.85 0.72
N VAL A 416 21.03 -15.70 0.40
CA VAL A 416 20.54 -15.36 -0.93
C VAL A 416 21.38 -14.21 -1.48
N GLU A 417 21.94 -14.40 -2.68
CA GLU A 417 22.73 -13.40 -3.38
C GLU A 417 21.80 -12.40 -4.08
N LEU A 418 22.00 -11.10 -3.83
CA LEU A 418 21.35 -10.01 -4.55
C LEU A 418 22.41 -9.14 -5.23
N TRP A 419 22.01 -8.47 -6.30
CA TRP A 419 22.80 -7.41 -6.92
C TRP A 419 22.28 -6.04 -6.48
N ALA A 420 23.14 -5.26 -5.86
CA ALA A 420 22.87 -3.91 -5.43
C ALA A 420 23.64 -2.90 -6.27
N ARG A 421 22.94 -1.87 -6.74
CA ARG A 421 23.51 -0.84 -7.62
C ARG A 421 23.13 0.56 -7.17
N ARG A 422 24.05 1.47 -7.40
CA ARG A 422 23.81 2.91 -7.34
C ARG A 422 23.44 3.38 -8.74
N VAL A 423 22.24 3.93 -8.87
CA VAL A 423 21.70 4.46 -10.12
C VAL A 423 21.55 5.97 -10.00
N ARG A 424 21.96 6.71 -11.04
CA ARG A 424 21.81 8.17 -11.15
C ARG A 424 21.29 8.56 -12.52
N GLY A 425 20.03 9.00 -12.57
CA GLY A 425 19.27 9.12 -13.82
C GLY A 425 19.21 7.78 -14.59
N ASP A 426 18.86 7.84 -15.87
CA ASP A 426 18.47 6.61 -16.60
C ASP A 426 19.64 5.74 -17.09
N LYS A 427 20.89 6.24 -17.01
CA LYS A 427 22.04 5.60 -17.68
C LYS A 427 23.28 5.43 -16.81
N CYS A 428 23.34 6.05 -15.64
CA CYS A 428 24.53 5.94 -14.80
C CYS A 428 24.34 4.90 -13.71
N VAL A 429 24.99 3.76 -13.90
CA VAL A 429 24.91 2.62 -12.99
C VAL A 429 26.32 2.28 -12.49
N SER A 430 26.46 2.12 -11.18
CA SER A 430 27.73 1.83 -10.52
C SER A 430 27.54 0.91 -9.31
N ARG A 431 28.65 0.43 -8.74
CA ARG A 431 28.64 -0.26 -7.44
C ARG A 431 27.87 0.54 -6.39
N MET A 432 27.11 -0.16 -5.54
CA MET A 432 26.22 0.50 -4.58
C MET A 432 26.94 1.50 -3.68
N ASN A 433 28.19 1.22 -3.30
CA ASN A 433 28.99 2.00 -2.36
C ASN A 433 30.00 2.96 -3.03
N ALA A 434 29.95 3.13 -4.35
CA ALA A 434 30.83 4.04 -5.07
C ALA A 434 30.31 5.49 -5.04
N ILE A 435 31.15 6.46 -4.67
CA ILE A 435 30.75 7.88 -4.58
C ILE A 435 30.97 8.68 -5.88
N SER A 436 31.91 8.27 -6.74
CA SER A 436 32.14 8.89 -8.06
C SER A 436 31.40 8.16 -9.19
N GLY A 437 31.47 8.69 -10.42
CA GLY A 437 30.86 8.08 -11.60
C GLY A 437 29.98 9.05 -12.39
N CYS A 438 28.97 9.67 -11.75
CA CYS A 438 28.10 10.66 -12.39
C CYS A 438 27.49 11.66 -11.40
N THR A 439 27.14 12.85 -11.91
CA THR A 439 26.55 13.98 -11.15
C THR A 439 25.03 14.15 -11.37
N ILE A 440 24.38 13.19 -12.03
CA ILE A 440 22.96 13.25 -12.38
C ILE A 440 22.10 12.92 -11.14
N TYR A 441 20.91 13.50 -11.06
CA TYR A 441 19.90 13.24 -10.03
C TYR A 441 18.65 12.58 -10.66
N PRO A 442 17.86 11.85 -9.88
CA PRO A 442 18.00 11.52 -8.44
C PRO A 442 19.06 10.42 -8.16
N LEU A 443 19.40 10.22 -6.87
CA LEU A 443 20.16 9.06 -6.40
C LEU A 443 19.21 7.91 -6.09
N ASN A 444 19.35 6.80 -6.80
CA ASN A 444 18.48 5.65 -6.63
C ASN A 444 19.29 4.41 -6.20
N LEU A 445 18.72 3.62 -5.28
CA LEU A 445 19.16 2.27 -4.98
C LEU A 445 18.38 1.33 -5.90
N ARG A 446 19.08 0.50 -6.68
CA ARG A 446 18.47 -0.63 -7.38
C ARG A 446 18.92 -1.93 -6.75
N LEU A 447 17.95 -2.78 -6.42
CA LEU A 447 18.18 -4.16 -6.02
C LEU A 447 17.61 -5.11 -7.07
N GLU A 448 18.37 -6.15 -7.39
CA GLU A 448 18.00 -7.16 -8.37
C GLU A 448 18.25 -8.55 -7.75
N TYR A 449 17.29 -9.44 -7.95
CA TYR A 449 17.39 -10.86 -7.62
C TYR A 449 17.30 -11.67 -8.90
N TYR A 450 18.23 -12.62 -9.03
CA TYR A 450 18.24 -13.60 -10.11
C TYR A 450 18.20 -15.01 -9.50
N PRO A 451 17.27 -15.88 -9.90
CA PRO A 451 17.16 -17.25 -9.37
C PRO A 451 18.26 -18.18 -9.89
N TYR A 452 19.00 -17.76 -10.91
CA TYR A 452 20.12 -18.51 -11.52
C TYR A 452 21.48 -17.93 -11.12
N GLY A 453 22.56 -18.66 -11.38
CA GLY A 453 23.92 -18.24 -11.02
C GLY A 453 24.17 -18.37 -9.52
N GLY A 454 24.32 -17.26 -8.79
CA GLY A 454 24.64 -17.26 -7.36
C GLY A 454 23.60 -17.96 -6.48
N ASN A 455 22.36 -18.07 -6.96
CA ASN A 455 21.25 -18.68 -6.24
C ASN A 455 20.82 -20.04 -6.81
N GLU A 456 21.51 -20.59 -7.81
CA GLU A 456 21.09 -21.81 -8.52
C GLU A 456 20.93 -23.03 -7.60
N ALA A 457 21.77 -23.13 -6.56
CA ALA A 457 21.76 -24.24 -5.61
C ALA A 457 20.69 -24.12 -4.51
N LEU A 458 19.94 -23.03 -4.44
CA LEU A 458 18.86 -22.88 -3.46
C LEU A 458 17.73 -23.89 -3.79
N PRO A 459 17.12 -24.51 -2.76
CA PRO A 459 15.88 -25.27 -2.95
C PRO A 459 14.77 -24.42 -3.60
N ALA A 460 13.87 -25.06 -4.34
CA ALA A 460 12.70 -24.37 -4.87
C ALA A 460 11.81 -23.82 -3.75
N GLY A 461 11.20 -22.65 -4.00
CA GLY A 461 10.28 -21.99 -3.06
C GLY A 461 10.60 -20.52 -2.83
N TYR A 462 9.80 -19.88 -1.97
CA TYR A 462 9.96 -18.50 -1.55
C TYR A 462 10.85 -18.35 -0.33
N TYR A 463 11.60 -17.24 -0.35
CA TYR A 463 12.55 -16.84 0.68
C TYR A 463 12.21 -15.43 1.15
N ASN A 464 11.90 -15.32 2.44
CA ASN A 464 11.41 -14.08 3.04
C ASN A 464 12.40 -13.53 4.07
N GLY A 465 12.65 -12.23 4.05
CA GLY A 465 13.55 -11.62 5.01
C GLY A 465 13.64 -10.11 4.90
N PHE A 466 14.59 -9.57 5.64
CA PHE A 466 14.73 -8.13 5.84
C PHE A 466 16.17 -7.71 5.66
N LEU A 467 16.39 -6.63 4.91
CA LEU A 467 17.70 -6.04 4.68
C LEU A 467 17.68 -4.58 5.13
N GLN A 468 18.64 -4.20 5.96
CA GLN A 468 18.88 -2.82 6.34
C GLN A 468 20.14 -2.30 5.65
N LEU A 469 20.00 -1.13 5.04
CA LEU A 469 21.08 -0.39 4.41
C LEU A 469 21.09 1.04 4.93
N GLU A 470 22.14 1.78 4.59
CA GLU A 470 22.21 3.22 4.82
C GLU A 470 22.71 3.93 3.57
N ALA A 471 22.01 4.97 3.15
CA ALA A 471 22.56 5.94 2.21
C ALA A 471 23.42 6.95 2.98
N ARG A 472 24.65 7.17 2.51
CA ARG A 472 25.65 8.03 3.16
C ARG A 472 26.32 8.96 2.16
N ARG A 473 26.94 10.02 2.68
CA ARG A 473 27.89 10.87 1.95
C ARG A 473 29.26 10.84 2.63
N PRO A 474 30.36 10.98 1.88
CA PRO A 474 31.68 11.15 2.47
C PRO A 474 31.73 12.49 3.22
N ASN A 475 32.45 12.54 4.33
CA ASN A 475 32.72 13.76 5.12
C ASN A 475 31.44 14.55 5.51
N SER A 476 30.34 13.85 5.76
CA SER A 476 29.05 14.45 6.10
C SER A 476 28.31 13.59 7.11
N ASP A 477 27.54 14.23 7.99
CA ASP A 477 26.63 13.54 8.92
C ASP A 477 25.33 13.09 8.25
N TRP A 478 25.13 13.40 6.96
CA TRP A 478 23.95 12.97 6.22
C TRP A 478 23.93 11.45 6.06
N LYS A 479 22.94 10.84 6.69
CA LYS A 479 22.65 9.41 6.67
C LYS A 479 21.15 9.21 6.55
N VAL A 480 20.74 8.28 5.69
CA VAL A 480 19.34 7.89 5.54
C VAL A 480 19.25 6.38 5.68
N PRO A 481 18.63 5.85 6.75
CA PRO A 481 18.35 4.43 6.86
C PRO A 481 17.41 3.97 5.74
N ILE A 482 17.61 2.76 5.24
CA ILE A 482 16.77 2.12 4.23
C ILE A 482 16.42 0.71 4.72
N ASN A 483 15.13 0.43 4.80
CA ASN A 483 14.55 -0.79 5.32
C ASN A 483 13.87 -1.55 4.17
N ILE A 484 14.30 -2.79 3.92
CA ILE A 484 13.92 -3.51 2.70
C ILE A 484 13.28 -4.85 3.08
N ALA A 485 11.99 -5.00 2.79
CA ALA A 485 11.30 -6.28 2.88
C ALA A 485 11.53 -7.08 1.59
N ILE A 486 11.96 -8.34 1.72
CA ILE A 486 12.36 -9.17 0.58
C ILE A 486 11.54 -10.46 0.61
N SER A 487 10.96 -10.82 -0.54
CA SER A 487 10.24 -12.07 -0.77
C SER A 487 10.50 -12.57 -2.18
N VAL A 488 11.53 -13.41 -2.34
CA VAL A 488 12.01 -13.85 -3.66
C VAL A 488 11.82 -15.34 -3.87
N LYS A 489 11.56 -15.76 -5.12
CA LYS A 489 11.25 -17.15 -5.48
C LYS A 489 12.41 -17.82 -6.21
N LYS A 490 12.73 -19.05 -5.83
CA LYS A 490 13.72 -19.89 -6.52
C LYS A 490 13.11 -20.92 -7.44
#